data_AF-A0A257W6G8-F1
#
_entry.id   AF-A0A257W6G8-F1
#
_cell.length_a   1.000
_cell.length_b   1.000
_cell.length_c   1.000
_cell.angle_alpha   90.00
_cell.angle_beta   90.00
_cell.angle_gamma   90.00
#
_symmetry.space_group_name_H-M   'P 1'
#
loop_
_entity.id
_entity.type
_entity.pdbx_description
1 polymer ?
#
loop_
_entity_poly.entity_id
_entity_poly.type
_entity_poly.pdbx_seq_one_letter_code
_entity_poly.pdbx_strand_id
1 'polypeptide(L)'
;FYPQNTTGFYTDGNFINITQLVDSFVKYIKLDIDRIVVSGLSAGGQATWGFTAQYPKLVSAAMPISAASLGYIPNMPNHITVPFWLSNGGTDAAPAPYTVTEVITAYNNLGGYLRQFFYPTLGHGVWNTYWNESEYFPSLSTFHKANPLVYFGRTEFCPGDPISVRMGLQAGFSAYEWRKNGVTISGATASEYTATSFGTYSARFKRTSTGAWSEWSPAPIVVQEKTATVTPPISIDGMRSNVLPAPDGSTTVPLSVPTGYTSYEWRRVSDNALMGTTNVINAGPGSYRVRVTEQFGCSSSFSPDYVVINAAGSNLPDAASNPTAMAVSNSSLRLDWSENPNPVNNETGYEIYRSTTSGGPYSLITITGQNVLTYTDLGLTPAAKYYYLIRAINGNGAGANSPEFSGTTQSDSQIPTAPTSLAVAGTSRSSVSLTWIAATDDVGIDKYDIYINGNKAYTTSGTTFTVNGLDQQTTYGFSVRARDFSGNISAPSNQVNATTIISGFSFKYVEGTWNNLPNFTTTTPVKTGYT
;
A
#
# COMPACT_ATOMS: atom_id res chain seq x y z
N PHE A 1 -10.87 -2.64 27.26
CA PHE A 1 -12.25 -2.19 27.52
C PHE A 1 -12.73 -1.42 26.29
N TYR A 2 -13.97 -1.64 25.85
CA TYR A 2 -14.51 -1.00 24.65
C TYR A 2 -15.83 -0.32 25.03
N PRO A 3 -15.81 1.01 25.30
CA PRO A 3 -17.04 1.72 25.55
C PRO A 3 -17.89 1.73 24.28
N GLN A 4 -19.19 1.55 24.43
CA GLN A 4 -20.18 1.77 23.37
C GLN A 4 -21.36 2.53 23.96
N ASN A 5 -22.03 3.30 23.10
CA ASN A 5 -23.32 3.90 23.40
C ASN A 5 -24.27 3.67 22.20
N THR A 6 -25.54 3.98 22.39
CA THR A 6 -26.58 3.71 21.40
C THR A 6 -26.56 4.64 20.19
N THR A 7 -25.84 5.76 20.25
CA THR A 7 -25.83 6.80 19.20
C THR A 7 -24.58 6.75 18.32
N GLY A 8 -23.51 6.08 18.76
CA GLY A 8 -22.19 6.12 18.15
C GLY A 8 -21.40 7.40 18.44
N PHE A 9 -22.03 8.44 19.00
CA PHE A 9 -21.41 9.73 19.29
C PHE A 9 -21.16 9.91 20.78
N TYR A 10 -20.00 10.44 21.14
CA TYR A 10 -19.62 10.66 22.54
C TYR A 10 -19.76 12.12 22.92
N THR A 11 -20.32 12.35 24.11
CA THR A 11 -20.45 13.66 24.74
C THR A 11 -19.50 13.79 25.92
N ASP A 12 -19.31 15.02 26.42
CA ASP A 12 -18.51 15.29 27.62
C ASP A 12 -18.93 14.43 28.82
N GLY A 13 -20.25 14.19 28.99
CA GLY A 13 -20.75 13.31 30.05
C GLY A 13 -20.29 11.86 29.88
N ASN A 14 -20.17 11.37 28.65
CA ASN A 14 -19.62 10.04 28.40
C ASN A 14 -18.12 9.98 28.71
N PHE A 15 -17.38 11.03 28.37
CA PHE A 15 -15.95 11.10 28.68
C PHE A 15 -15.70 11.13 30.19
N ILE A 16 -16.52 11.85 30.97
CA ILE A 16 -16.46 11.81 32.45
C ILE A 16 -16.64 10.38 32.96
N ASN A 17 -17.65 9.65 32.48
CA ASN A 17 -17.87 8.25 32.89
C ASN A 17 -16.68 7.35 32.54
N ILE A 18 -16.05 7.55 31.38
CA ILE A 18 -14.83 6.83 30.98
C ILE A 18 -13.69 7.14 31.96
N THR A 19 -13.48 8.40 32.34
CA THR A 19 -12.42 8.75 33.30
C THR A 19 -12.64 8.14 34.68
N GLN A 20 -13.88 8.14 35.19
CA GLN A 20 -14.22 7.47 36.46
C GLN A 20 -13.98 5.96 36.42
N LEU A 21 -14.22 5.33 35.27
CA LEU A 21 -13.92 3.92 35.07
C LEU A 21 -12.41 3.67 35.05
N VAL A 22 -11.62 4.54 34.39
CA VAL A 22 -10.15 4.49 34.42
C VAL A 22 -9.65 4.59 35.86
N ASP A 23 -10.14 5.55 36.64
CA ASP A 23 -9.77 5.70 38.06
C ASP A 23 -10.09 4.43 38.87
N SER A 24 -11.25 3.82 38.59
CA SER A 24 -11.64 2.54 39.20
C SER A 24 -10.68 1.42 38.79
N PHE A 25 -10.26 1.36 37.53
CA PHE A 25 -9.33 0.33 37.07
C PHE A 25 -7.94 0.48 37.66
N VAL A 26 -7.45 1.71 37.79
CA VAL A 26 -6.19 2.00 38.47
C VAL A 26 -6.25 1.49 39.91
N LYS A 27 -7.35 1.77 40.61
CA LYS A 27 -7.52 1.39 42.01
C LYS A 27 -7.70 -0.11 42.21
N TYR A 28 -8.55 -0.76 41.41
CA TYR A 28 -9.03 -2.12 41.71
C TYR A 28 -8.37 -3.22 40.88
N ILE A 29 -7.86 -2.92 39.68
CA ILE A 29 -7.22 -3.93 38.80
C ILE A 29 -5.78 -3.56 38.41
N LYS A 30 -5.19 -2.57 39.08
CA LYS A 30 -3.79 -2.12 38.88
C LYS A 30 -3.49 -1.74 37.43
N LEU A 31 -4.45 -1.10 36.76
CA LEU A 31 -4.22 -0.53 35.43
C LEU A 31 -3.08 0.49 35.50
N ASP A 32 -2.14 0.39 34.57
CA ASP A 32 -1.09 1.38 34.38
C ASP A 32 -1.68 2.62 33.70
N ILE A 33 -1.91 3.66 34.50
CA ILE A 33 -2.52 4.92 34.05
C ILE A 33 -1.62 5.68 33.06
N ASP A 34 -0.33 5.36 32.98
CA ASP A 34 0.62 6.02 32.09
C ASP A 34 0.67 5.36 30.70
N ARG A 35 -0.11 4.29 30.45
CA ARG A 35 -0.12 3.53 29.17
C ARG A 35 -1.49 3.45 28.49
N ILE A 36 -2.35 4.44 28.68
CA ILE A 36 -3.70 4.43 28.09
C ILE A 36 -3.66 4.88 26.62
N VAL A 37 -3.94 3.95 25.71
CA VAL A 37 -4.14 4.20 24.28
C VAL A 37 -5.63 4.36 23.99
N VAL A 38 -6.00 5.38 23.22
CA VAL A 38 -7.39 5.63 22.82
C VAL A 38 -7.55 5.40 21.33
N SER A 39 -8.51 4.57 20.93
CA SER A 39 -8.79 4.27 19.52
C SER A 39 -10.28 4.12 19.28
N GLY A 40 -10.74 4.48 18.08
CA GLY A 40 -12.13 4.33 17.69
C GLY A 40 -12.31 4.50 16.19
N LEU A 41 -13.34 3.83 15.66
CA LEU A 41 -13.73 3.86 14.25
C LEU A 41 -14.84 4.88 13.99
N SER A 42 -14.78 5.57 12.86
CA SER A 42 -15.81 6.50 12.40
C SER A 42 -16.18 7.53 13.48
N ALA A 43 -17.43 7.59 13.94
CA ALA A 43 -17.85 8.45 15.06
C ALA A 43 -17.06 8.20 16.37
N GLY A 44 -16.60 6.96 16.62
CA GLY A 44 -15.65 6.65 17.70
C GLY A 44 -14.25 7.22 17.48
N GLY A 45 -13.84 7.42 16.21
CA GLY A 45 -12.63 8.15 15.87
C GLY A 45 -12.75 9.64 16.19
N GLN A 46 -13.94 10.23 15.99
CA GLN A 46 -14.23 11.60 16.43
C GLN A 46 -14.14 11.70 17.96
N ALA A 47 -14.66 10.69 18.67
CA ALA A 47 -14.54 10.59 20.12
C ALA A 47 -13.08 10.46 20.58
N THR A 48 -12.23 9.79 19.79
CA THR A 48 -10.78 9.68 20.07
C THR A 48 -10.11 11.05 20.06
N TRP A 49 -10.42 11.89 19.07
CA TRP A 49 -9.95 13.29 19.05
C TRP A 49 -10.47 14.10 20.23
N GLY A 50 -11.79 14.05 20.48
CA GLY A 50 -12.42 14.81 21.57
C GLY A 50 -11.88 14.43 22.95
N PHE A 51 -11.83 13.13 23.25
CA PHE A 51 -11.31 12.64 24.53
C PHE A 51 -9.84 13.01 24.73
N THR A 52 -9.02 12.90 23.69
CA THR A 52 -7.59 13.26 23.78
C THR A 52 -7.40 14.76 24.03
N ALA A 53 -8.20 15.62 23.39
CA ALA A 53 -8.14 17.05 23.60
C ALA A 53 -8.55 17.46 25.04
N GLN A 54 -9.53 16.77 25.62
CA GLN A 54 -10.05 17.08 26.95
C GLN A 54 -9.25 16.45 28.09
N TYR A 55 -8.71 15.24 27.88
CA TYR A 55 -7.98 14.47 28.90
C TYR A 55 -6.56 14.07 28.45
N PRO A 56 -5.72 15.00 27.97
CA PRO A 56 -4.42 14.66 27.39
C PRO A 56 -3.43 14.08 28.40
N LYS A 57 -3.65 14.29 29.72
CA LYS A 57 -2.84 13.70 30.79
C LYS A 57 -3.12 12.19 31.03
N LEU A 58 -4.18 11.66 30.45
CA LEU A 58 -4.47 10.22 30.48
C LEU A 58 -3.94 9.52 29.24
N VAL A 59 -3.97 10.17 28.08
CA VAL A 59 -3.69 9.54 26.78
C VAL A 59 -2.18 9.47 26.50
N SER A 60 -1.65 8.25 26.33
CA SER A 60 -0.27 8.00 25.89
C SER A 60 -0.13 7.94 24.37
N ALA A 61 -1.17 7.55 23.65
CA ALA A 61 -1.30 7.63 22.20
C ALA A 61 -2.77 7.62 21.76
N ALA A 62 -3.05 8.22 20.61
CA ALA A 62 -4.39 8.26 20.04
C ALA A 62 -4.41 7.66 18.61
N MET A 63 -5.40 6.84 18.32
CA MET A 63 -5.49 6.10 17.06
C MET A 63 -6.90 6.20 16.45
N PRO A 64 -7.28 7.38 15.92
CA PRO A 64 -8.56 7.57 15.24
C PRO A 64 -8.55 6.87 13.87
N ILE A 65 -9.66 6.20 13.54
CA ILE A 65 -9.83 5.48 12.27
C ILE A 65 -10.96 6.15 11.47
N SER A 66 -10.63 6.64 10.26
CA SER A 66 -11.56 7.29 9.33
C SER A 66 -12.35 8.44 9.96
N ALA A 67 -11.64 9.35 10.65
CA ALA A 67 -12.27 10.43 11.41
C ALA A 67 -11.37 11.68 11.49
N ALA A 68 -10.93 12.21 10.35
CA ALA A 68 -10.21 13.48 10.29
C ALA A 68 -11.19 14.65 10.07
N SER A 69 -10.93 15.78 10.71
CA SER A 69 -11.70 17.01 10.50
C SER A 69 -10.83 18.23 10.79
N LEU A 70 -10.97 19.27 9.98
CA LEU A 70 -10.29 20.55 10.21
C LEU A 70 -10.74 21.22 11.51
N GLY A 71 -11.93 20.87 12.02
CA GLY A 71 -12.44 21.37 13.30
C GLY A 71 -11.59 20.96 14.51
N TYR A 72 -10.68 19.98 14.38
CA TYR A 72 -9.79 19.59 15.47
C TYR A 72 -8.55 20.48 15.60
N ILE A 73 -8.18 21.20 14.54
CA ILE A 73 -6.94 22.02 14.48
C ILE A 73 -6.83 23.02 15.65
N PRO A 74 -7.87 23.77 16.03
CA PRO A 74 -7.77 24.74 17.13
C PRO A 74 -7.39 24.11 18.49
N ASN A 75 -7.67 22.82 18.69
CA ASN A 75 -7.43 22.13 19.96
C ASN A 75 -6.10 21.35 20.00
N MET A 76 -5.41 21.19 18.86
CA MET A 76 -4.14 20.46 18.75
C MET A 76 -3.07 20.91 19.77
N PRO A 77 -2.88 22.21 20.07
CA PRO A 77 -1.88 22.65 21.04
C PRO A 77 -2.06 22.03 22.44
N ASN A 78 -3.28 21.69 22.84
CA ASN A 78 -3.58 21.15 24.17
C ASN A 78 -3.01 19.73 24.39
N HIS A 79 -2.75 19.02 23.29
CA HIS A 79 -2.40 17.61 23.29
C HIS A 79 -1.26 17.29 22.31
N ILE A 80 -0.42 18.29 21.99
CA ILE A 80 0.65 18.16 20.98
C ILE A 80 1.67 17.06 21.31
N THR A 81 1.82 16.75 22.60
CA THR A 81 2.72 15.70 23.12
C THR A 81 2.15 14.29 23.04
N VAL A 82 0.90 14.13 22.60
CA VAL A 82 0.27 12.82 22.39
C VAL A 82 0.53 12.40 20.94
N PRO A 83 1.26 11.30 20.68
CA PRO A 83 1.41 10.82 19.31
C PRO A 83 0.07 10.32 18.74
N PHE A 84 -0.19 10.62 17.47
CA PHE A 84 -1.38 10.15 16.75
C PHE A 84 -1.01 9.17 15.63
N TRP A 85 -1.72 8.06 15.55
CA TRP A 85 -1.68 7.13 14.42
C TRP A 85 -3.05 7.12 13.74
N LEU A 86 -3.20 7.94 12.72
CA LEU A 86 -4.43 8.14 11.97
C LEU A 86 -4.48 7.17 10.79
N SER A 87 -5.61 6.53 10.54
CA SER A 87 -5.80 5.67 9.36
C SER A 87 -6.99 6.13 8.51
N ASN A 88 -6.87 6.07 7.17
CA ASN A 88 -7.96 6.39 6.24
C ASN A 88 -7.83 5.69 4.89
N GLY A 89 -8.96 5.59 4.18
CA GLY A 89 -9.03 5.10 2.81
C GLY A 89 -8.78 6.20 1.78
N GLY A 90 -8.29 5.81 0.60
CA GLY A 90 -8.08 6.71 -0.56
C GLY A 90 -9.34 7.02 -1.35
N THR A 91 -10.39 6.20 -1.22
CA THR A 91 -11.71 6.45 -1.84
C THR A 91 -12.77 6.88 -0.82
N ASP A 92 -12.37 7.15 0.43
CA ASP A 92 -13.27 7.69 1.45
C ASP A 92 -13.71 9.12 1.09
N ALA A 93 -15.00 9.40 1.25
CA ALA A 93 -15.55 10.74 1.05
C ALA A 93 -15.67 11.53 2.37
N ALA A 94 -15.60 10.86 3.52
CA ALA A 94 -15.83 11.46 4.83
C ALA A 94 -15.08 10.69 5.95
N PRO A 95 -13.78 10.99 6.19
CA PRO A 95 -13.03 12.12 5.66
C PRO A 95 -12.45 11.89 4.26
N ALA A 96 -12.50 12.92 3.42
CA ALA A 96 -11.77 12.90 2.15
C ALA A 96 -10.24 12.90 2.38
N PRO A 97 -9.44 12.23 1.53
CA PRO A 97 -7.98 12.14 1.71
C PRO A 97 -7.27 13.49 1.84
N TYR A 98 -7.72 14.53 1.13
CA TYR A 98 -7.13 15.86 1.22
C TYR A 98 -7.34 16.50 2.61
N THR A 99 -8.49 16.28 3.25
CA THR A 99 -8.76 16.74 4.62
C THR A 99 -7.84 16.06 5.62
N VAL A 100 -7.57 14.76 5.41
CA VAL A 100 -6.62 14.02 6.23
C VAL A 100 -5.22 14.62 6.11
N THR A 101 -4.75 14.91 4.89
CA THR A 101 -3.45 15.55 4.64
C THR A 101 -3.32 16.91 5.33
N GLU A 102 -4.37 17.74 5.32
CA GLU A 102 -4.37 19.05 5.99
C GLU A 102 -4.30 18.90 7.53
N VAL A 103 -5.01 17.95 8.11
CA VAL A 103 -4.96 17.65 9.55
C VAL A 103 -3.55 17.18 9.97
N ILE A 104 -2.95 16.28 9.20
CA ILE A 104 -1.58 15.80 9.43
C ILE A 104 -0.60 16.97 9.38
N THR A 105 -0.70 17.80 8.33
CA THR A 105 0.17 18.96 8.12
C THR A 105 0.05 19.95 9.27
N ALA A 106 -1.17 20.28 9.70
CA ALA A 106 -1.43 21.19 10.81
C ALA A 106 -0.80 20.69 12.12
N TYR A 107 -0.95 19.40 12.44
CA TYR A 107 -0.40 18.82 13.66
C TYR A 107 1.14 18.82 13.66
N ASN A 108 1.75 18.43 12.53
CA ASN A 108 3.21 18.38 12.39
C ASN A 108 3.84 19.79 12.34
N ASN A 109 3.15 20.80 11.79
CA ASN A 109 3.60 22.20 11.81
C ASN A 109 3.64 22.81 13.22
N LEU A 110 2.86 22.27 14.17
CA LEU A 110 2.94 22.62 15.59
C LEU A 110 4.08 21.88 16.31
N GLY A 111 4.82 21.02 15.61
CA GLY A 111 5.91 20.22 16.14
C GLY A 111 5.49 18.88 16.74
N GLY A 112 4.22 18.49 16.60
CA GLY A 112 3.71 17.20 17.07
C GLY A 112 4.14 16.03 16.19
N TYR A 113 3.75 14.81 16.60
CA TYR A 113 3.94 13.59 15.81
C TYR A 113 2.59 12.95 15.46
N LEU A 114 2.19 13.11 14.19
CA LEU A 114 1.03 12.43 13.63
C LEU A 114 1.46 11.63 12.40
N ARG A 115 1.29 10.31 12.48
CA ARG A 115 1.58 9.34 11.42
C ARG A 115 0.28 8.89 10.74
N GLN A 116 0.35 8.71 9.42
CA GLN A 116 -0.77 8.23 8.60
C GLN A 116 -0.57 6.77 8.16
N PHE A 117 -1.63 5.98 8.26
CA PHE A 117 -1.81 4.69 7.60
C PHE A 117 -2.82 4.87 6.46
N PHE A 118 -2.31 4.97 5.24
CA PHE A 118 -3.11 5.29 4.06
C PHE A 118 -3.35 4.06 3.20
N TYR A 119 -4.62 3.80 2.87
CA TYR A 119 -5.04 2.66 2.05
C TYR A 119 -5.66 3.14 0.73
N PRO A 120 -4.88 3.31 -0.35
CA PRO A 120 -5.31 4.03 -1.55
C PRO A 120 -6.58 3.49 -2.21
N THR A 121 -6.81 2.18 -2.13
CA THR A 121 -7.91 1.49 -2.80
C THR A 121 -9.15 1.29 -1.93
N LEU A 122 -9.07 1.59 -0.62
CA LEU A 122 -10.17 1.38 0.32
C LEU A 122 -10.99 2.66 0.54
N GLY A 123 -12.27 2.48 0.85
CA GLY A 123 -13.18 3.55 1.26
C GLY A 123 -13.15 3.80 2.77
N HIS A 124 -14.29 4.17 3.36
CA HIS A 124 -14.40 4.49 4.79
C HIS A 124 -13.97 3.34 5.73
N GLY A 125 -14.21 2.10 5.32
CA GLY A 125 -14.01 0.89 6.14
C GLY A 125 -12.60 0.33 6.13
N VAL A 126 -11.63 0.98 6.80
CA VAL A 126 -10.22 0.55 6.81
C VAL A 126 -9.77 -0.23 8.06
N TRP A 127 -10.61 -0.33 9.08
CA TRP A 127 -10.24 -0.83 10.42
C TRP A 127 -9.62 -2.24 10.41
N ASN A 128 -10.16 -3.18 9.65
CA ASN A 128 -9.61 -4.55 9.60
C ASN A 128 -8.19 -4.58 9.03
N THR A 129 -7.93 -3.81 7.96
CA THR A 129 -6.60 -3.70 7.36
C THR A 129 -5.63 -3.03 8.33
N TYR A 130 -6.07 -1.95 8.99
CA TYR A 130 -5.25 -1.24 9.96
C TYR A 130 -4.86 -2.09 11.18
N TRP A 131 -5.80 -2.87 11.72
CA TRP A 131 -5.48 -3.81 12.81
C TRP A 131 -4.58 -4.96 12.38
N ASN A 132 -4.51 -5.26 11.08
CA ASN A 132 -3.66 -6.29 10.53
C ASN A 132 -2.25 -5.79 10.15
N GLU A 133 -1.96 -4.49 10.32
CA GLU A 133 -0.62 -3.96 10.16
C GLU A 133 0.33 -4.66 11.14
N SER A 134 1.47 -5.14 10.62
CA SER A 134 2.44 -5.90 11.41
C SER A 134 2.94 -5.17 12.66
N GLU A 135 2.91 -3.84 12.64
CA GLU A 135 3.34 -2.98 13.74
C GLU A 135 2.21 -2.55 14.70
N TYR A 136 0.93 -2.77 14.37
CA TYR A 136 -0.19 -2.25 15.16
C TYR A 136 -0.13 -2.75 16.61
N PHE A 137 -0.25 -4.06 16.83
CA PHE A 137 -0.24 -4.62 18.19
C PHE A 137 1.10 -4.49 18.91
N PRO A 138 2.27 -4.74 18.27
CA PRO A 138 3.57 -4.54 18.92
C PRO A 138 3.74 -3.11 19.46
N SER A 139 3.29 -2.10 18.71
CA SER A 139 3.44 -0.69 19.11
C SER A 139 2.68 -0.31 20.38
N LEU A 140 1.54 -0.97 20.67
CA LEU A 140 0.69 -0.63 21.81
C LEU A 140 1.44 -0.69 23.15
N SER A 141 2.40 -1.61 23.27
CA SER A 141 3.23 -1.79 24.46
C SER A 141 4.30 -0.71 24.65
N THR A 142 4.60 0.06 23.59
CA THR A 142 5.67 1.07 23.58
C THR A 142 5.21 2.45 24.04
N PHE A 143 3.90 2.73 23.97
CA PHE A 143 3.36 4.04 24.33
C PHE A 143 3.33 4.23 25.85
N HIS A 144 3.90 5.34 26.29
CA HIS A 144 3.93 5.71 27.70
C HIS A 144 3.87 7.23 27.85
N LYS A 145 3.15 7.74 28.85
CA LYS A 145 2.93 9.18 29.05
C LYS A 145 4.21 9.95 29.38
N ALA A 146 5.23 9.25 29.88
CA ALA A 146 6.56 9.81 30.12
C ALA A 146 7.48 9.78 28.89
N ASN A 147 7.08 9.17 27.76
CA ASN A 147 7.87 9.25 26.53
C ASN A 147 7.82 10.71 26.00
N PRO A 148 8.96 11.41 25.90
CA PRO A 148 8.96 12.78 25.43
C PRO A 148 8.61 12.87 23.94
N LEU A 149 7.81 13.86 23.57
CA LEU A 149 7.75 14.35 22.20
C LEU A 149 9.08 15.05 21.89
N VAL A 150 9.68 14.76 20.74
CA VAL A 150 10.71 15.60 20.14
C VAL A 150 10.03 16.56 19.18
N TYR A 151 10.01 17.85 19.52
CA TYR A 151 9.36 18.84 18.65
C TYR A 151 10.07 18.87 17.28
N PHE A 152 9.29 18.74 16.21
CA PHE A 152 9.79 18.67 14.82
C PHE A 152 10.71 17.46 14.52
N GLY A 153 10.79 16.49 15.42
CA GLY A 153 11.39 15.17 15.16
C GLY A 153 12.92 15.11 14.98
N ARG A 154 13.66 16.22 15.11
CA ARG A 154 15.11 16.22 14.89
C ARG A 154 15.89 15.79 16.14
N THR A 155 16.55 14.64 16.09
CA THR A 155 17.44 14.15 17.16
C THR A 155 18.89 13.94 16.71
N GLU A 156 19.17 14.06 15.42
CA GLU A 156 20.49 13.83 14.85
C GLU A 156 21.04 15.11 14.21
N PHE A 157 22.35 15.34 14.38
CA PHE A 157 23.02 16.59 14.00
C PHE A 157 24.35 16.32 13.34
N CYS A 158 24.73 17.16 12.38
CA CYS A 158 25.99 17.02 11.68
C CYS A 158 27.18 17.42 12.56
N PRO A 159 28.39 16.95 12.24
CA PRO A 159 29.60 17.40 12.91
C PRO A 159 29.68 18.94 12.92
N GLY A 160 29.71 19.54 14.10
CA GLY A 160 29.80 21.01 14.28
C GLY A 160 28.47 21.77 14.27
N ASP A 161 27.33 21.13 14.01
CA ASP A 161 26.02 21.77 14.11
C ASP A 161 25.71 22.18 15.57
N PRO A 162 25.09 23.35 15.79
CA PRO A 162 24.57 23.69 17.10
C PRO A 162 23.40 22.75 17.46
N ILE A 163 23.53 22.07 18.59
CA ILE A 163 22.50 21.15 19.10
C ILE A 163 21.44 21.98 19.82
N SER A 164 20.19 21.83 19.39
CA SER A 164 19.01 22.40 20.05
C SER A 164 17.82 21.48 19.80
N VAL A 165 17.56 20.58 20.75
CA VAL A 165 16.45 19.61 20.68
C VAL A 165 15.45 19.96 21.76
N ARG A 166 14.34 20.60 21.38
CA ARG A 166 13.21 20.84 22.28
C ARG A 166 12.43 19.54 22.44
N MET A 167 12.28 19.10 23.68
CA MET A 167 11.51 17.91 24.06
C MET A 167 10.43 18.29 25.07
N GLY A 168 9.31 17.56 25.07
CA GLY A 168 8.19 17.87 25.96
C GLY A 168 7.42 16.65 26.44
N LEU A 169 7.02 16.72 27.71
CA LEU A 169 5.93 15.94 28.28
C LEU A 169 4.65 16.78 28.30
N GLN A 170 3.51 16.10 28.43
CA GLN A 170 2.22 16.78 28.59
C GLN A 170 2.25 17.72 29.80
N ALA A 171 1.90 18.98 29.58
CA ALA A 171 1.81 19.98 30.63
C ALA A 171 0.67 19.68 31.63
N GLY A 172 0.74 20.27 32.82
CA GLY A 172 -0.29 20.18 33.87
C GLY A 172 -0.17 19.00 34.85
N PHE A 173 0.94 18.24 34.83
CA PHE A 173 1.39 17.41 35.96
C PHE A 173 1.98 18.27 37.09
N SER A 174 2.07 17.71 38.30
CA SER A 174 2.45 18.48 39.50
C SER A 174 3.95 18.72 39.62
N ALA A 175 4.77 17.88 39.01
CA ALA A 175 6.23 18.02 38.97
C ALA A 175 6.80 17.25 37.77
N TYR A 176 7.96 17.67 37.32
CA TYR A 176 8.72 17.03 36.24
C TYR A 176 10.18 16.89 36.65
N GLU A 177 10.84 15.91 36.08
CA GLU A 177 12.28 15.73 36.22
C GLU A 177 12.86 15.18 34.92
N TRP A 178 14.03 15.68 34.54
CA TRP A 178 14.77 15.25 33.36
C TRP A 178 16.13 14.70 33.79
N ARG A 179 16.61 13.70 33.04
CA ARG A 179 17.96 13.17 33.21
C ARG A 179 18.67 13.00 31.88
N LYS A 180 19.99 13.15 31.90
CA LYS A 180 20.90 12.89 30.78
C LYS A 180 21.82 11.73 31.16
N ASN A 181 21.91 10.71 30.32
CA ASN A 181 22.79 9.54 30.53
C ASN A 181 22.61 8.92 31.93
N GLY A 182 21.36 8.84 32.41
CA GLY A 182 21.03 8.30 33.73
C GLY A 182 21.15 9.28 34.90
N VAL A 183 21.70 10.48 34.71
CA VAL A 183 21.95 11.46 35.78
C VAL A 183 20.94 12.62 35.69
N THR A 184 20.24 12.91 36.80
CA THR A 184 19.28 14.04 36.88
C THR A 184 19.95 15.35 36.49
N ILE A 185 19.26 16.14 35.68
CA ILE A 185 19.67 17.49 35.27
C ILE A 185 19.14 18.48 36.31
N SER A 186 20.05 19.10 37.07
CA SER A 186 19.68 20.09 38.08
C SER A 186 18.88 21.26 37.48
N GLY A 187 17.76 21.62 38.11
CA GLY A 187 16.90 22.72 37.67
C GLY A 187 15.95 22.39 36.49
N ALA A 188 16.05 21.22 35.87
CA ALA A 188 15.15 20.81 34.80
C ALA A 188 13.82 20.27 35.37
N THR A 189 12.96 21.17 35.84
CA THR A 189 11.69 20.84 36.51
C THR A 189 10.43 21.23 35.73
N ALA A 190 10.60 21.70 34.49
CA ALA A 190 9.51 22.05 33.59
C ALA A 190 9.01 20.85 32.76
N SER A 191 7.81 20.97 32.19
CA SER A 191 7.27 19.96 31.25
C SER A 191 8.06 19.84 29.96
N GLU A 192 8.89 20.84 29.65
CA GLU A 192 9.74 20.88 28.48
C GLU A 192 11.21 21.05 28.86
N TYR A 193 12.09 20.54 28.02
CA TYR A 193 13.53 20.68 28.15
C TYR A 193 14.17 20.80 26.76
N THR A 194 15.12 21.73 26.62
CA THR A 194 15.91 21.87 25.39
C THR A 194 17.30 21.29 25.60
N ALA A 195 17.60 20.16 24.97
CA ALA A 195 18.94 19.60 24.97
C ALA A 195 19.86 20.39 24.04
N THR A 196 21.03 20.74 24.58
CA THR A 196 22.09 21.50 23.89
C THR A 196 23.36 20.69 23.66
N SER A 197 23.33 19.38 23.92
CA SER A 197 24.47 18.48 23.77
C SER A 197 24.00 17.06 23.47
N PHE A 198 24.90 16.23 22.93
CA PHE A 198 24.63 14.82 22.68
C PHE A 198 24.42 14.05 23.99
N GLY A 199 23.56 13.03 23.94
CA GLY A 199 23.29 12.15 25.05
C GLY A 199 21.91 11.49 24.96
N THR A 200 21.66 10.60 25.92
CA THR A 200 20.36 9.94 26.09
C THR A 200 19.55 10.67 27.15
N TYR A 201 18.43 11.25 26.75
CA TYR A 201 17.54 12.06 27.58
C TYR A 201 16.29 11.27 27.95
N SER A 202 15.91 11.33 29.22
CA SER A 202 14.65 10.74 29.70
C SER A 202 13.98 11.69 30.68
N ALA A 203 12.67 11.57 30.76
CA ALA A 203 11.84 12.39 31.65
C ALA A 203 10.92 11.51 32.49
N ARG A 204 10.42 12.09 33.58
CA ARG A 204 9.34 11.54 34.40
C ARG A 204 8.52 12.66 35.01
N PHE A 205 7.35 12.34 35.54
CA PHE A 205 6.45 13.31 36.12
C PHE A 205 5.76 12.77 37.38
N LYS A 206 5.13 13.68 38.13
CA LYS A 206 4.19 13.32 39.22
C LYS A 206 2.78 13.72 38.86
N ARG A 207 1.81 12.84 39.07
CA ARG A 207 0.38 13.16 38.89
C ARG A 207 -0.16 14.07 39.99
N THR A 208 0.33 13.92 41.21
CA THR A 208 -0.02 14.75 42.38
C THR A 208 1.25 15.12 43.15
N SER A 209 1.22 16.21 43.92
CA SER A 209 2.40 16.72 44.66
C SER A 209 3.00 15.70 45.62
N THR A 210 2.15 14.89 46.26
CA THR A 210 2.52 13.82 47.19
C THR A 210 2.61 12.43 46.54
N GLY A 211 2.26 12.31 45.26
CA GLY A 211 2.27 11.05 44.54
C GLY A 211 3.68 10.52 44.24
N ALA A 212 3.73 9.24 43.89
CA ALA A 212 4.93 8.62 43.35
C ALA A 212 5.30 9.29 42.01
N TRP A 213 6.60 9.28 41.72
CA TRP A 213 7.07 9.55 40.37
C TRP A 213 6.59 8.45 39.43
N SER A 214 6.24 8.82 38.19
CA SER A 214 6.15 7.84 37.11
C SER A 214 7.49 7.12 36.94
N GLU A 215 7.47 5.98 36.27
CA GLU A 215 8.70 5.42 35.70
C GLU A 215 9.38 6.46 34.80
N TRP A 216 10.70 6.35 34.67
CA TRP A 216 11.42 7.07 33.64
C TRP A 216 10.93 6.64 32.26
N SER A 217 10.91 7.56 31.31
CA SER A 217 10.52 7.30 29.92
C SER A 217 11.10 5.98 29.39
N PRO A 218 10.27 4.95 29.10
CA PRO A 218 10.76 3.68 28.58
C PRO A 218 11.37 3.81 27.18
N ALA A 219 10.99 4.83 26.41
CA ALA A 219 11.65 5.24 25.17
C ALA A 219 12.40 6.57 25.39
N PRO A 220 13.66 6.54 25.86
CA PRO A 220 14.46 7.75 26.00
C PRO A 220 14.83 8.32 24.62
N ILE A 221 15.03 9.64 24.56
CA ILE A 221 15.45 10.33 23.34
C ILE A 221 16.97 10.31 23.24
N VAL A 222 17.50 9.78 22.15
CA VAL A 222 18.94 9.78 21.87
C VAL A 222 19.25 10.95 20.95
N VAL A 223 19.98 11.94 21.47
CA VAL A 223 20.52 13.06 20.70
C VAL A 223 21.95 12.72 20.32
N GLN A 224 22.23 12.57 19.03
CA GLN A 224 23.49 12.02 18.54
C GLN A 224 24.02 12.72 17.28
N GLU A 225 25.28 12.45 16.98
CA GLU A 225 25.91 12.87 15.74
C GLU A 225 25.42 12.00 14.58
N LYS A 226 25.08 12.64 13.45
CA LYS A 226 24.64 11.99 12.23
C LYS A 226 25.84 11.81 11.30
N THR A 227 25.97 10.63 10.72
CA THR A 227 26.97 10.39 9.67
C THR A 227 26.61 11.16 8.40
N ALA A 228 27.61 11.38 7.54
CA ALA A 228 27.39 11.93 6.21
C ALA A 228 26.31 11.13 5.47
N THR A 229 25.42 11.83 4.76
CA THR A 229 24.40 11.20 3.92
C THR A 229 25.10 10.44 2.81
N VAL A 230 24.85 9.13 2.70
CA VAL A 230 25.40 8.30 1.61
C VAL A 230 24.43 8.35 0.43
N THR A 231 24.85 8.92 -0.70
CA THR A 231 24.00 8.93 -1.89
C THR A 231 23.87 7.52 -2.46
N PRO A 232 22.65 7.00 -2.67
CA PRO A 232 22.43 5.68 -3.26
C PRO A 232 23.06 5.57 -4.66
N PRO A 233 23.45 4.35 -5.08
CA PRO A 233 23.86 4.12 -6.46
C PRO A 233 22.70 4.41 -7.42
N ILE A 234 23.04 4.91 -8.60
CA ILE A 234 22.08 5.13 -9.69
C ILE A 234 21.59 3.77 -10.21
N SER A 235 20.29 3.69 -10.49
CA SER A 235 19.65 2.56 -11.15
C SER A 235 18.86 3.01 -12.37
N ILE A 236 18.44 2.08 -13.22
CA ILE A 236 17.52 2.37 -14.32
C ILE A 236 16.09 2.12 -13.84
N ASP A 237 15.19 3.07 -14.14
CA ASP A 237 13.77 2.89 -13.87
C ASP A 237 13.11 1.99 -14.94
N GLY A 238 12.71 0.80 -14.53
CA GLY A 238 12.07 -0.21 -15.38
C GLY A 238 13.01 -0.98 -16.33
N MET A 239 12.42 -1.80 -17.21
CA MET A 239 13.17 -2.56 -18.23
C MET A 239 13.54 -1.63 -19.40
N ARG A 240 14.79 -1.15 -19.41
CA ARG A 240 15.33 -0.27 -20.47
C ARG A 240 16.78 -0.63 -20.77
N SER A 241 17.20 -0.37 -21.99
CA SER A 241 18.61 -0.51 -22.39
C SER A 241 19.45 0.61 -21.78
N ASN A 242 20.65 0.27 -21.30
CA ASN A 242 21.69 1.25 -20.97
C ASN A 242 22.65 1.53 -22.15
N VAL A 243 22.43 0.90 -23.31
CA VAL A 243 23.24 1.04 -24.52
C VAL A 243 22.42 1.73 -25.61
N LEU A 244 22.68 3.02 -25.85
CA LEU A 244 21.81 3.89 -26.63
C LEU A 244 22.50 4.45 -27.89
N PRO A 245 21.77 4.65 -29.01
CA PRO A 245 20.34 4.41 -29.18
C PRO A 245 19.96 2.91 -29.21
N ALA A 246 18.73 2.60 -28.78
CA ALA A 246 18.19 1.24 -28.73
C ALA A 246 17.24 0.93 -29.91
N PRO A 247 17.06 -0.35 -30.32
CA PRO A 247 16.13 -0.78 -31.35
C PRO A 247 14.66 -0.39 -31.15
N ASP A 248 14.26 -0.08 -29.91
CA ASP A 248 12.92 0.45 -29.61
C ASP A 248 12.78 1.97 -29.90
N GLY A 249 13.83 2.60 -30.45
CA GLY A 249 13.88 4.01 -30.77
C GLY A 249 14.35 4.91 -29.63
N SER A 250 14.62 4.35 -28.44
CA SER A 250 15.07 5.14 -27.29
C SER A 250 16.46 5.73 -27.53
N THR A 251 16.58 7.04 -27.32
CA THR A 251 17.86 7.78 -27.32
C THR A 251 18.27 8.24 -25.92
N THR A 252 17.40 8.03 -24.93
CA THR A 252 17.66 8.31 -23.51
C THR A 252 17.14 7.17 -22.64
N VAL A 253 17.69 7.04 -21.43
CA VAL A 253 17.28 6.07 -20.41
C VAL A 253 16.95 6.79 -19.10
N PRO A 254 15.87 6.43 -18.40
CA PRO A 254 15.53 7.02 -17.11
C PRO A 254 16.47 6.48 -16.03
N LEU A 255 17.42 7.32 -15.60
CA LEU A 255 18.26 7.06 -14.44
C LEU A 255 17.55 7.53 -13.18
N SER A 256 17.56 6.73 -12.11
CA SER A 256 16.82 6.99 -10.90
C SER A 256 17.57 6.65 -9.61
N VAL A 257 17.17 7.33 -8.54
CA VAL A 257 17.49 7.02 -7.14
C VAL A 257 16.20 7.05 -6.30
N PRO A 258 16.17 6.48 -5.08
CA PRO A 258 14.98 6.45 -4.23
C PRO A 258 14.35 7.83 -3.99
N THR A 259 13.04 7.84 -3.76
CA THR A 259 12.30 9.05 -3.34
C THR A 259 12.51 9.35 -1.85
N GLY A 260 12.09 10.53 -1.39
CA GLY A 260 12.13 10.92 0.05
C GLY A 260 13.23 11.91 0.43
N TYR A 261 14.15 12.24 -0.48
CA TYR A 261 15.13 13.30 -0.26
C TYR A 261 14.54 14.69 -0.52
N THR A 262 15.06 15.69 0.21
CA THR A 262 14.65 17.10 0.06
C THR A 262 15.18 17.74 -1.22
N SER A 263 16.30 17.24 -1.75
CA SER A 263 16.82 17.66 -3.05
C SER A 263 17.65 16.57 -3.71
N TYR A 264 17.71 16.65 -5.03
CA TYR A 264 18.54 15.83 -5.90
C TYR A 264 19.37 16.77 -6.77
N GLU A 265 20.61 16.40 -7.04
CA GLU A 265 21.50 17.16 -7.91
C GLU A 265 22.20 16.20 -8.86
N TRP A 266 21.68 16.10 -10.07
CA TRP A 266 22.27 15.28 -11.11
C TRP A 266 23.31 16.07 -11.89
N ARG A 267 24.51 15.50 -12.03
CA ARG A 267 25.61 16.09 -12.78
C ARG A 267 26.08 15.15 -13.86
N ARG A 268 26.34 15.70 -15.06
CA ARG A 268 27.13 15.01 -16.07
C ARG A 268 28.60 15.13 -15.70
N VAL A 269 29.33 14.01 -15.75
CA VAL A 269 30.71 13.94 -15.25
C VAL A 269 31.69 14.71 -16.14
N SER A 270 31.48 14.72 -17.45
CA SER A 270 32.42 15.31 -18.42
C SER A 270 32.62 16.83 -18.26
N ASP A 271 31.59 17.56 -17.86
CA ASP A 271 31.59 19.02 -17.80
C ASP A 271 30.89 19.59 -16.55
N ASN A 272 30.48 18.71 -15.62
CA ASN A 272 29.79 19.07 -14.39
C ASN A 272 28.46 19.84 -14.62
N ALA A 273 27.84 19.70 -15.80
CA ALA A 273 26.56 20.32 -16.11
C ALA A 273 25.44 19.78 -15.21
N LEU A 274 24.53 20.65 -14.75
CA LEU A 274 23.32 20.25 -14.01
C LEU A 274 22.32 19.61 -14.98
N MET A 275 21.95 18.36 -14.73
CA MET A 275 21.06 17.59 -15.59
C MET A 275 19.62 17.54 -15.08
N GLY A 276 19.41 17.71 -13.77
CA GLY A 276 18.09 17.68 -13.17
C GLY A 276 18.12 17.76 -11.65
N THR A 277 16.95 17.99 -11.07
CA THR A 277 16.74 18.18 -9.62
C THR A 277 15.66 17.26 -9.03
N THR A 278 15.15 16.33 -9.82
CA THR A 278 14.18 15.29 -9.45
C THR A 278 14.87 13.97 -9.14
N ASN A 279 14.16 12.99 -8.59
CA ASN A 279 14.73 11.66 -8.31
C ASN A 279 14.99 10.82 -9.57
N VAL A 280 14.50 11.27 -10.73
CA VAL A 280 14.71 10.65 -12.05
C VAL A 280 15.18 11.69 -13.05
N ILE A 281 16.09 11.33 -13.95
CA ILE A 281 16.43 12.08 -15.17
C ILE A 281 16.43 11.17 -16.40
N ASN A 282 16.11 11.71 -17.58
CA ASN A 282 16.35 11.00 -18.84
C ASN A 282 17.74 11.35 -19.37
N ALA A 283 18.61 10.35 -19.45
CA ALA A 283 20.02 10.51 -19.79
C ALA A 283 20.34 9.87 -21.15
N GLY A 284 21.03 10.60 -22.03
CA GLY A 284 21.64 10.02 -23.23
C GLY A 284 23.00 9.38 -22.93
N PRO A 285 23.76 8.92 -23.94
CA PRO A 285 25.11 8.41 -23.72
C PRO A 285 26.02 9.40 -22.99
N GLY A 286 26.74 8.93 -21.97
CA GLY A 286 27.58 9.75 -21.10
C GLY A 286 27.74 9.17 -19.71
N SER A 287 28.55 9.81 -18.88
CA SER A 287 28.71 9.45 -17.46
C SER A 287 27.99 10.46 -16.57
N TYR A 288 27.25 9.95 -15.58
CA TYR A 288 26.35 10.70 -14.72
C TYR A 288 26.58 10.34 -13.26
N ARG A 289 26.42 11.32 -12.37
CA ARG A 289 26.44 11.12 -10.92
C ARG A 289 25.37 11.96 -10.28
N VAL A 290 24.86 11.52 -9.14
CA VAL A 290 23.82 12.25 -8.39
C VAL A 290 24.29 12.48 -6.97
N ARG A 291 23.84 13.59 -6.38
CA ARG A 291 23.99 13.89 -4.96
C ARG A 291 22.61 14.16 -4.38
N VAL A 292 22.32 13.59 -3.21
CA VAL A 292 21.01 13.77 -2.53
C VAL A 292 21.16 14.46 -1.19
N THR A 293 20.14 15.21 -0.77
CA THR A 293 20.10 15.83 0.56
C THR A 293 18.90 15.33 1.33
N GLU A 294 19.11 14.68 2.47
CA GLU A 294 18.04 14.27 3.38
C GLU A 294 17.50 15.45 4.18
N GLN A 295 16.28 15.31 4.70
CA GLN A 295 15.77 16.23 5.70
C GLN A 295 16.66 16.16 6.95
N PHE A 296 17.26 17.29 7.36
CA PHE A 296 18.30 17.36 8.40
C PHE A 296 19.56 16.51 8.09
N GLY A 297 19.77 16.16 6.82
CA GLY A 297 20.92 15.40 6.37
C GLY A 297 22.21 16.21 6.41
N CYS A 298 23.31 15.53 6.70
CA CYS A 298 24.63 16.09 6.52
C CYS A 298 25.00 16.13 5.04
N SER A 299 26.08 16.86 4.74
CA SER A 299 26.64 16.87 3.39
C SER A 299 26.81 15.44 2.86
N SER A 300 26.43 15.25 1.60
CA SER A 300 26.58 13.99 0.87
C SER A 300 27.69 14.12 -0.16
N SER A 301 28.34 13.00 -0.44
CA SER A 301 29.16 12.83 -1.63
C SER A 301 28.27 12.46 -2.82
N PHE A 302 28.78 12.67 -4.04
CA PHE A 302 28.16 12.10 -5.22
C PHE A 302 28.13 10.57 -5.14
N SER A 303 27.12 9.96 -5.76
CA SER A 303 27.09 8.52 -6.05
C SER A 303 28.35 8.12 -6.84
N PRO A 304 28.66 6.80 -6.91
CA PRO A 304 29.48 6.30 -7.99
C PRO A 304 28.95 6.77 -9.35
N ASP A 305 29.87 7.01 -10.29
CA ASP A 305 29.53 7.38 -11.65
C ASP A 305 28.78 6.23 -12.34
N TYR A 306 27.71 6.56 -13.05
CA TYR A 306 26.92 5.65 -13.86
C TYR A 306 27.09 5.99 -15.34
N VAL A 307 27.45 5.01 -16.14
CA VAL A 307 27.71 5.19 -17.58
C VAL A 307 26.51 4.70 -18.39
N VAL A 308 25.94 5.61 -19.18
CA VAL A 308 25.05 5.27 -20.30
C VAL A 308 25.93 5.10 -21.53
N ILE A 309 25.92 3.90 -22.09
CA ILE A 309 26.88 3.47 -23.11
C ILE A 309 26.40 3.95 -24.48
N ASN A 310 27.32 4.47 -25.28
CA ASN A 310 27.03 4.76 -26.68
C ASN A 310 27.04 3.46 -27.49
N ALA A 311 25.93 3.13 -28.14
CA ALA A 311 25.82 1.93 -28.98
C ALA A 311 26.86 1.91 -30.11
N ALA A 312 27.22 3.09 -30.64
CA ALA A 312 28.25 3.26 -31.67
C ALA A 312 29.67 3.42 -31.09
N GLY A 313 29.95 2.79 -29.95
CA GLY A 313 31.29 2.75 -29.36
C GLY A 313 32.31 1.99 -30.21
N SER A 314 33.49 1.78 -29.64
CA SER A 314 34.52 0.89 -30.21
C SER A 314 34.50 -0.45 -29.47
N ASN A 315 35.22 -1.46 -29.96
CA ASN A 315 35.35 -2.75 -29.25
C ASN A 315 33.99 -3.41 -28.97
N LEU A 316 33.17 -3.47 -30.02
CA LEU A 316 31.80 -3.98 -30.01
C LEU A 316 31.80 -5.52 -30.02
N PRO A 317 30.80 -6.16 -29.41
CA PRO A 317 30.60 -7.60 -29.60
C PRO A 317 30.11 -7.88 -31.02
N ASP A 318 30.33 -9.10 -31.50
CA ASP A 318 29.78 -9.53 -32.78
C ASP A 318 28.27 -9.79 -32.65
N ALA A 319 27.54 -9.58 -33.76
CA ALA A 319 26.10 -9.76 -33.79
C ALA A 319 25.71 -11.22 -33.50
N ALA A 320 24.61 -11.43 -32.79
CA ALA A 320 24.01 -12.76 -32.63
C ALA A 320 23.65 -13.33 -34.02
N SER A 321 23.94 -14.62 -34.23
CA SER A 321 23.68 -15.30 -35.51
C SER A 321 22.62 -16.39 -35.37
N ASN A 322 22.09 -16.84 -36.52
CA ASN A 322 21.13 -17.93 -36.62
C ASN A 322 19.93 -17.85 -35.65
N PRO A 323 19.27 -16.67 -35.50
CA PRO A 323 18.16 -16.57 -34.58
C PRO A 323 16.95 -17.36 -35.08
N THR A 324 16.29 -18.07 -34.18
CA THR A 324 15.08 -18.84 -34.46
C THR A 324 14.03 -18.58 -33.38
N ALA A 325 12.76 -18.68 -33.75
CA ALA A 325 11.63 -18.60 -32.82
C ALA A 325 10.73 -19.82 -33.05
N MET A 326 10.62 -20.68 -32.03
CA MET A 326 9.84 -21.90 -32.08
C MET A 326 8.66 -21.83 -31.11
N ALA A 327 7.49 -22.27 -31.56
CA ALA A 327 6.32 -22.36 -30.71
C ALA A 327 6.47 -23.47 -29.67
N VAL A 328 6.40 -23.09 -28.39
CA VAL A 328 6.42 -24.03 -27.27
C VAL A 328 5.00 -24.35 -26.82
N SER A 329 4.12 -23.35 -26.81
CA SER A 329 2.70 -23.48 -26.45
C SER A 329 1.85 -22.45 -27.21
N ASN A 330 0.57 -22.35 -26.86
CA ASN A 330 -0.31 -21.28 -27.32
C ASN A 330 0.04 -19.90 -26.73
N SER A 331 0.84 -19.84 -25.67
CA SER A 331 1.16 -18.58 -24.96
C SER A 331 2.66 -18.34 -24.80
N SER A 332 3.50 -19.12 -25.49
CA SER A 332 4.95 -18.97 -25.40
C SER A 332 5.73 -19.35 -26.66
N LEU A 333 6.79 -18.59 -26.93
CA LEU A 333 7.78 -18.85 -27.97
C LEU A 333 9.17 -19.03 -27.33
N ARG A 334 9.90 -20.07 -27.72
CA ARG A 334 11.33 -20.20 -27.39
C ARG A 334 12.14 -19.57 -28.51
N LEU A 335 12.99 -18.64 -28.14
CA LEU A 335 13.94 -17.97 -29.01
C LEU A 335 15.31 -18.59 -28.77
N ASP A 336 15.98 -19.02 -29.82
CA ASP A 336 17.34 -19.55 -29.75
C ASP A 336 18.22 -18.80 -30.75
N TRP A 337 19.46 -18.51 -30.38
CA TRP A 337 20.45 -17.89 -31.26
C TRP A 337 21.83 -18.51 -31.03
N SER A 338 22.78 -18.17 -31.90
CA SER A 338 24.18 -18.56 -31.78
C SER A 338 25.01 -17.36 -31.39
N GLU A 339 25.97 -17.60 -30.49
CA GLU A 339 27.06 -16.67 -30.23
C GLU A 339 28.00 -16.64 -31.44
N ASN A 340 28.54 -15.46 -31.72
CA ASN A 340 29.74 -15.30 -32.54
C ASN A 340 30.84 -14.83 -31.60
N PRO A 341 31.64 -15.73 -31.01
CA PRO A 341 32.54 -15.35 -29.93
C PRO A 341 33.58 -14.35 -30.41
N ASN A 342 33.73 -13.27 -29.65
CA ASN A 342 34.79 -12.29 -29.84
C ASN A 342 35.62 -12.24 -28.56
N PRO A 343 36.65 -13.09 -28.40
CA PRO A 343 37.33 -13.26 -27.10
C PRO A 343 37.93 -11.98 -26.51
N VAL A 344 38.16 -10.95 -27.34
CA VAL A 344 38.67 -9.64 -26.92
C VAL A 344 37.53 -8.74 -26.46
N ASN A 345 36.37 -8.80 -27.11
CA ASN A 345 35.25 -7.86 -26.95
C ASN A 345 33.90 -8.57 -26.77
N ASN A 346 33.88 -9.69 -26.04
CA ASN A 346 32.69 -10.54 -25.92
C ASN A 346 31.50 -9.77 -25.37
N GLU A 347 30.31 -10.24 -25.69
CA GLU A 347 29.10 -9.68 -25.12
C GLU A 347 29.04 -9.93 -23.60
N THR A 348 28.44 -8.99 -22.88
CA THR A 348 28.07 -9.16 -21.48
C THR A 348 26.61 -9.55 -21.33
N GLY A 349 25.87 -9.59 -22.45
CA GLY A 349 24.47 -9.96 -22.51
C GLY A 349 23.84 -9.70 -23.87
N TYR A 350 22.60 -10.18 -24.03
CA TYR A 350 21.77 -9.90 -25.20
C TYR A 350 20.48 -9.20 -24.80
N GLU A 351 20.14 -8.16 -25.55
CA GLU A 351 18.86 -7.48 -25.47
C GLU A 351 17.91 -8.10 -26.48
N ILE A 352 16.72 -8.48 -26.03
CA ILE A 352 15.70 -9.08 -26.87
C ILE A 352 14.54 -8.13 -27.02
N TYR A 353 14.23 -7.81 -28.26
CA TYR A 353 13.19 -6.88 -28.66
C TYR A 353 12.07 -7.64 -29.37
N ARG A 354 10.82 -7.24 -29.12
CA ARG A 354 9.62 -7.85 -29.70
C ARG A 354 8.73 -6.83 -30.37
N SER A 355 8.09 -7.21 -31.47
CA SER A 355 6.99 -6.50 -32.11
C SER A 355 5.87 -7.46 -32.50
N THR A 356 4.65 -6.94 -32.60
CA THR A 356 3.50 -7.63 -33.21
C THR A 356 3.38 -7.36 -34.71
N THR A 357 4.25 -6.48 -35.26
CA THR A 357 4.23 -6.07 -36.66
C THR A 357 5.63 -6.26 -37.24
N SER A 358 5.72 -6.79 -38.47
CA SER A 358 7.01 -6.94 -39.16
C SER A 358 7.66 -5.57 -39.38
N GLY A 359 8.94 -5.45 -39.05
CA GLY A 359 9.69 -4.19 -39.12
C GLY A 359 9.45 -3.23 -37.95
N GLY A 360 8.67 -3.62 -36.93
CA GLY A 360 8.44 -2.83 -35.73
C GLY A 360 7.12 -2.05 -35.69
N PRO A 361 6.93 -1.17 -34.69
CA PRO A 361 7.90 -0.78 -33.66
C PRO A 361 8.21 -1.92 -32.70
N TYR A 362 9.46 -2.01 -32.25
CA TYR A 362 9.87 -3.02 -31.28
C TYR A 362 9.85 -2.45 -29.85
N SER A 363 9.75 -3.34 -28.87
CA SER A 363 9.91 -3.03 -27.45
C SER A 363 10.87 -4.02 -26.81
N LEU A 364 11.78 -3.53 -25.96
CA LEU A 364 12.66 -4.37 -25.16
C LEU A 364 11.82 -5.21 -24.19
N ILE A 365 11.98 -6.55 -24.23
CA ILE A 365 11.25 -7.46 -23.35
C ILE A 365 12.15 -8.09 -22.28
N THR A 366 13.45 -8.22 -22.56
CA THR A 366 14.41 -8.73 -21.57
C THR A 366 15.85 -8.38 -21.96
N ILE A 367 16.74 -8.40 -20.96
CA ILE A 367 18.20 -8.38 -21.14
C ILE A 367 18.73 -9.64 -20.46
N THR A 368 19.38 -10.49 -21.22
CA THR A 368 19.99 -11.73 -20.71
C THR A 368 21.42 -11.49 -20.24
N GLY A 369 21.94 -12.38 -19.40
CA GLY A 369 23.35 -12.38 -19.02
C GLY A 369 24.26 -12.89 -20.15
N GLN A 370 25.57 -12.80 -19.91
CA GLN A 370 26.60 -13.34 -20.80
C GLN A 370 26.38 -14.82 -21.13
N ASN A 371 26.71 -15.23 -22.37
CA ASN A 371 26.60 -16.62 -22.88
C ASN A 371 25.20 -17.25 -22.79
N VAL A 372 24.14 -16.47 -22.53
CA VAL A 372 22.77 -16.96 -22.61
C VAL A 372 22.35 -16.94 -24.07
N LEU A 373 22.01 -18.11 -24.61
CA LEU A 373 21.70 -18.30 -26.04
C LEU A 373 20.26 -18.75 -26.31
N THR A 374 19.43 -18.75 -25.27
CA THR A 374 18.02 -19.12 -25.36
C THR A 374 17.19 -18.27 -24.41
N TYR A 375 15.99 -17.92 -24.82
CA TYR A 375 15.01 -17.20 -24.02
C TYR A 375 13.60 -17.67 -24.36
N THR A 376 12.78 -17.95 -23.35
CA THR A 376 11.36 -18.27 -23.59
C THR A 376 10.52 -17.04 -23.29
N ASP A 377 9.91 -16.49 -24.34
CA ASP A 377 8.95 -15.40 -24.24
C ASP A 377 7.58 -15.97 -23.84
N LEU A 378 6.99 -15.42 -22.78
CA LEU A 378 5.78 -15.93 -22.11
C LEU A 378 4.65 -14.90 -22.16
N GLY A 379 3.42 -15.34 -21.89
CA GLY A 379 2.25 -14.47 -21.83
C GLY A 379 1.85 -13.92 -23.19
N LEU A 380 2.13 -14.66 -24.25
CA LEU A 380 1.79 -14.32 -25.62
C LEU A 380 0.34 -14.71 -25.94
N THR A 381 -0.24 -14.05 -26.93
CA THR A 381 -1.59 -14.34 -27.42
C THR A 381 -1.59 -15.62 -28.27
N PRO A 382 -2.58 -16.51 -28.13
CA PRO A 382 -2.76 -17.68 -28.98
C PRO A 382 -2.89 -17.34 -30.46
N ALA A 383 -2.35 -18.23 -31.31
CA ALA A 383 -2.35 -18.11 -32.77
C ALA A 383 -1.82 -16.77 -33.30
N ALA A 384 -0.99 -16.06 -32.53
CA ALA A 384 -0.46 -14.75 -32.89
C ALA A 384 1.00 -14.85 -33.33
N LYS A 385 1.36 -14.06 -34.34
CA LYS A 385 2.72 -13.97 -34.85
C LYS A 385 3.46 -12.81 -34.21
N TYR A 386 4.67 -13.08 -33.72
CA TYR A 386 5.56 -12.10 -33.12
C TYR A 386 6.87 -12.03 -33.87
N TYR A 387 7.44 -10.84 -33.94
CA TYR A 387 8.68 -10.51 -34.62
C TYR A 387 9.73 -10.07 -33.61
N TYR A 388 10.96 -10.50 -33.79
CA TYR A 388 12.02 -10.31 -32.80
C TYR A 388 13.31 -9.78 -33.43
N LEU A 389 14.05 -9.02 -32.63
CA LEU A 389 15.46 -8.68 -32.86
C LEU A 389 16.25 -9.06 -31.60
N ILE A 390 17.46 -9.57 -31.80
CA ILE A 390 18.43 -9.80 -30.75
C ILE A 390 19.62 -8.87 -31.00
N ARG A 391 20.05 -8.17 -29.95
CA ARG A 391 21.22 -7.28 -30.00
C ARG A 391 22.22 -7.66 -28.91
N ALA A 392 23.43 -8.03 -29.32
CA ALA A 392 24.54 -8.27 -28.41
C ALA A 392 25.04 -6.93 -27.85
N ILE A 393 25.29 -6.86 -26.54
CA ILE A 393 25.81 -5.66 -25.88
C ILE A 393 27.03 -5.98 -25.02
N ASN A 394 27.92 -5.00 -24.85
CA ASN A 394 28.99 -5.05 -23.84
C ASN A 394 29.18 -3.67 -23.18
N GLY A 395 30.19 -3.55 -22.32
CA GLY A 395 30.52 -2.30 -21.63
C GLY A 395 30.95 -1.13 -22.55
N ASN A 396 31.21 -1.39 -23.84
CA ASN A 396 31.70 -0.40 -24.79
C ASN A 396 30.67 0.00 -25.85
N GLY A 397 29.67 -0.85 -26.13
CA GLY A 397 28.64 -0.55 -27.12
C GLY A 397 27.78 -1.77 -27.47
N ALA A 398 27.11 -1.69 -28.63
CA ALA A 398 26.25 -2.76 -29.14
C ALA A 398 26.77 -3.29 -30.48
N GLY A 399 26.68 -4.60 -30.68
CA GLY A 399 26.83 -5.22 -31.99
C GLY A 399 25.67 -4.85 -32.93
N ALA A 400 25.78 -5.23 -34.20
CA ALA A 400 24.65 -5.10 -35.12
C ALA A 400 23.47 -5.95 -34.65
N ASN A 401 22.25 -5.51 -34.96
CA ASN A 401 21.05 -6.31 -34.71
C ASN A 401 21.12 -7.62 -35.51
N SER A 402 20.57 -8.68 -34.95
CA SER A 402 20.25 -9.88 -35.73
C SER A 402 19.31 -9.52 -36.90
N PRO A 403 19.25 -10.34 -37.96
CA PRO A 403 18.10 -10.31 -38.87
C PRO A 403 16.79 -10.44 -38.08
N GLU A 404 15.72 -9.79 -38.56
CA GLU A 404 14.39 -10.02 -38.00
C GLU A 404 14.01 -11.48 -38.19
N PHE A 405 13.52 -12.09 -37.13
CA PHE A 405 12.98 -13.44 -37.13
C PHE A 405 11.62 -13.44 -36.47
N SER A 406 10.81 -14.47 -36.71
CA SER A 406 9.44 -14.51 -36.20
C SER A 406 9.01 -15.92 -35.87
N GLY A 407 8.09 -16.01 -34.92
CA GLY A 407 7.41 -17.25 -34.55
C GLY A 407 5.92 -16.97 -34.40
N THR A 408 5.11 -18.01 -34.63
CA THR A 408 3.66 -17.97 -34.38
C THR A 408 3.37 -18.90 -33.22
N THR A 409 2.71 -18.41 -32.17
CA THR A 409 2.26 -19.27 -31.07
C THR A 409 1.29 -20.33 -31.59
N GLN A 410 1.17 -21.44 -30.87
CA GLN A 410 0.22 -22.48 -31.26
C GLN A 410 -1.22 -21.95 -31.15
N SER A 411 -2.14 -22.53 -31.92
CA SER A 411 -3.56 -22.35 -31.65
C SER A 411 -3.90 -23.02 -30.33
N ASP A 412 -4.66 -22.32 -29.52
CA ASP A 412 -5.24 -22.91 -28.33
C ASP A 412 -6.39 -23.86 -28.73
N SER A 413 -6.28 -25.10 -28.27
CA SER A 413 -7.27 -26.17 -28.49
C SER A 413 -7.82 -26.72 -27.18
N GLN A 414 -7.38 -26.17 -26.05
CA GLN A 414 -7.87 -26.58 -24.76
C GLN A 414 -9.21 -25.90 -24.52
N ILE A 415 -10.23 -26.71 -24.23
CA ILE A 415 -11.50 -26.16 -23.79
C ILE A 415 -11.36 -25.73 -22.33
N PRO A 416 -12.00 -24.61 -21.91
CA PRO A 416 -11.98 -24.22 -20.52
C PRO A 416 -12.60 -25.29 -19.63
N THR A 417 -12.28 -25.28 -18.34
CA THR A 417 -13.02 -26.10 -17.38
C THR A 417 -14.49 -25.66 -17.31
N ALA A 418 -15.39 -26.58 -16.95
CA ALA A 418 -16.77 -26.20 -16.69
C ALA A 418 -16.83 -25.28 -15.46
N PRO A 419 -17.62 -24.20 -15.47
CA PRO A 419 -17.93 -23.47 -14.25
C PRO A 419 -18.52 -24.43 -13.21
N THR A 420 -18.10 -24.31 -11.96
CA THR A 420 -18.53 -25.24 -10.91
C THR A 420 -19.37 -24.54 -9.85
N SER A 421 -20.10 -25.33 -9.05
CA SER A 421 -20.92 -24.83 -7.95
C SER A 421 -21.90 -23.73 -8.38
N LEU A 422 -22.50 -23.87 -9.57
CA LEU A 422 -23.59 -22.98 -9.97
C LEU A 422 -24.69 -23.11 -8.92
N ALA A 423 -25.06 -21.98 -8.35
CA ALA A 423 -26.05 -21.88 -7.29
C ALA A 423 -26.98 -20.69 -7.53
N VAL A 424 -28.19 -20.82 -7.00
CA VAL A 424 -29.18 -19.75 -6.98
C VAL A 424 -28.88 -18.88 -5.77
N ALA A 425 -28.46 -17.64 -6.01
CA ALA A 425 -28.18 -16.65 -4.99
C ALA A 425 -29.47 -15.96 -4.49
N GLY A 426 -30.51 -15.92 -5.32
CA GLY A 426 -31.80 -15.37 -4.94
C GLY A 426 -32.86 -15.51 -6.03
N THR A 427 -34.13 -15.48 -5.63
CA THR A 427 -35.30 -15.57 -6.53
C THR A 427 -36.30 -14.47 -6.19
N SER A 428 -36.89 -13.85 -7.21
CA SER A 428 -38.01 -12.92 -7.07
C SER A 428 -39.23 -13.40 -7.87
N ARG A 429 -40.27 -12.57 -7.95
CA ARG A 429 -41.44 -12.81 -8.81
C ARG A 429 -41.13 -12.87 -10.31
N SER A 430 -40.01 -12.28 -10.75
CA SER A 430 -39.69 -12.15 -12.18
C SER A 430 -38.19 -12.18 -12.50
N SER A 431 -37.36 -12.63 -11.55
CA SER A 431 -35.91 -12.74 -11.74
C SER A 431 -35.29 -13.84 -10.87
N VAL A 432 -34.14 -14.34 -11.32
CA VAL A 432 -33.29 -15.29 -10.59
C VAL A 432 -31.85 -14.81 -10.66
N SER A 433 -31.21 -14.64 -9.50
CA SER A 433 -29.78 -14.32 -9.38
C SER A 433 -28.97 -15.59 -9.23
N LEU A 434 -27.93 -15.71 -10.03
CA LEU A 434 -27.04 -16.86 -10.12
C LEU A 434 -25.62 -16.47 -9.68
N THR A 435 -24.93 -17.41 -9.06
CA THR A 435 -23.50 -17.32 -8.73
C THR A 435 -22.82 -18.65 -9.02
N TRP A 436 -21.56 -18.62 -9.44
CA TRP A 436 -20.75 -19.81 -9.70
C TRP A 436 -19.29 -19.55 -9.40
N ILE A 437 -18.51 -20.62 -9.28
CA ILE A 437 -17.04 -20.56 -9.22
C ILE A 437 -16.50 -20.45 -10.64
N ALA A 438 -15.52 -19.56 -10.83
CA ALA A 438 -14.89 -19.30 -12.11
C ALA A 438 -14.32 -20.59 -12.74
N ALA A 439 -14.46 -20.70 -14.05
CA ALA A 439 -13.70 -21.66 -14.84
C ALA A 439 -12.23 -21.24 -14.91
N THR A 440 -11.37 -22.17 -15.30
CA THR A 440 -9.95 -21.97 -15.54
C THR A 440 -9.60 -22.45 -16.94
N ASP A 441 -8.66 -21.77 -17.55
CA ASP A 441 -8.12 -22.12 -18.85
C ASP A 441 -6.68 -21.59 -18.97
N ASP A 442 -5.85 -22.16 -19.83
CA ASP A 442 -4.43 -21.80 -19.95
C ASP A 442 -4.23 -20.44 -20.64
N VAL A 443 -5.21 -19.97 -21.42
CA VAL A 443 -5.20 -18.63 -22.04
C VAL A 443 -6.17 -17.66 -21.38
N GLY A 444 -6.88 -18.12 -20.34
CA GLY A 444 -7.81 -17.34 -19.53
C GLY A 444 -9.24 -17.30 -20.08
N ILE A 445 -10.18 -16.90 -19.22
CA ILE A 445 -11.61 -16.84 -19.53
C ILE A 445 -11.99 -15.44 -20.04
N ASP A 446 -12.62 -15.37 -21.22
CA ASP A 446 -13.14 -14.12 -21.80
C ASP A 446 -14.55 -13.83 -21.25
N LYS A 447 -15.47 -14.82 -21.32
CA LYS A 447 -16.86 -14.64 -20.87
C LYS A 447 -17.57 -15.94 -20.48
N TYR A 448 -18.74 -15.79 -19.87
CA TYR A 448 -19.66 -16.87 -19.52
C TYR A 448 -20.98 -16.73 -20.27
N ASP A 449 -21.44 -17.82 -20.88
CA ASP A 449 -22.73 -17.94 -21.54
C ASP A 449 -23.75 -18.58 -20.60
N ILE A 450 -24.87 -17.89 -20.36
CA ILE A 450 -25.96 -18.34 -19.48
C ILE A 450 -27.08 -18.95 -20.32
N TYR A 451 -27.48 -20.16 -19.97
CA TYR A 451 -28.52 -20.93 -20.64
C TYR A 451 -29.77 -21.04 -19.76
N ILE A 452 -30.94 -20.83 -20.35
CA ILE A 452 -32.26 -20.98 -19.72
C ILE A 452 -33.02 -22.08 -20.46
N ASN A 453 -33.41 -23.13 -19.74
CA ASN A 453 -34.08 -24.31 -20.30
C ASN A 453 -33.33 -24.89 -21.52
N GLY A 454 -32.00 -24.88 -21.45
CA GLY A 454 -31.11 -25.39 -22.51
C GLY A 454 -30.78 -24.41 -23.65
N ASN A 455 -31.41 -23.22 -23.69
CA ASN A 455 -31.16 -22.22 -24.74
C ASN A 455 -30.24 -21.11 -24.22
N LYS A 456 -29.22 -20.73 -25.00
CA LYS A 456 -28.35 -19.58 -24.65
C LYS A 456 -29.20 -18.31 -24.64
N ALA A 457 -29.23 -17.62 -23.50
CA ALA A 457 -30.04 -16.42 -23.30
C ALA A 457 -29.19 -15.17 -23.05
N TYR A 458 -28.09 -15.29 -22.30
CA TYR A 458 -27.25 -14.15 -21.91
C TYR A 458 -25.76 -14.46 -21.97
N THR A 459 -24.95 -13.41 -21.87
CA THR A 459 -23.48 -13.50 -21.74
C THR A 459 -22.99 -12.43 -20.74
N THR A 460 -22.04 -12.78 -19.87
CA THR A 460 -21.42 -11.85 -18.90
C THR A 460 -19.92 -12.16 -18.73
N SER A 461 -19.12 -11.18 -18.32
CA SER A 461 -17.72 -11.40 -17.91
C SER A 461 -17.58 -11.72 -16.41
N GLY A 462 -18.63 -11.50 -15.61
CA GLY A 462 -18.62 -11.77 -14.17
C GLY A 462 -19.01 -13.21 -13.81
N THR A 463 -18.75 -13.61 -12.56
CA THR A 463 -19.14 -14.91 -11.98
C THR A 463 -20.49 -14.90 -11.26
N THR A 464 -21.25 -13.81 -11.47
CA THR A 464 -22.62 -13.65 -11.00
C THR A 464 -23.47 -13.02 -12.09
N PHE A 465 -24.74 -13.40 -12.18
CA PHE A 465 -25.65 -12.80 -13.14
C PHE A 465 -27.11 -12.88 -12.66
N THR A 466 -27.88 -11.81 -12.88
CA THR A 466 -29.32 -11.80 -12.59
C THR A 466 -30.11 -11.88 -13.89
N VAL A 467 -30.79 -13.01 -14.06
CA VAL A 467 -31.74 -13.23 -15.15
C VAL A 467 -33.05 -12.53 -14.81
N ASN A 468 -33.53 -11.65 -15.69
CA ASN A 468 -34.76 -10.86 -15.50
C ASN A 468 -35.81 -11.22 -16.55
N GLY A 469 -37.07 -10.81 -16.33
CA GLY A 469 -38.16 -11.01 -17.28
C GLY A 469 -38.70 -12.44 -17.29
N LEU A 470 -38.59 -13.14 -16.16
CA LEU A 470 -39.14 -14.48 -15.97
C LEU A 470 -40.61 -14.41 -15.55
N ASP A 471 -41.40 -15.39 -15.96
CA ASP A 471 -42.80 -15.51 -15.56
C ASP A 471 -42.88 -15.92 -14.08
N GLN A 472 -43.90 -15.44 -13.38
CA GLN A 472 -44.12 -15.74 -11.97
C GLN A 472 -44.49 -17.22 -11.76
N GLN A 473 -44.15 -17.77 -10.59
CA GLN A 473 -44.44 -19.15 -10.19
C GLN A 473 -44.02 -20.21 -11.23
N THR A 474 -43.00 -19.90 -12.02
CA THR A 474 -42.53 -20.74 -13.12
C THR A 474 -41.12 -21.24 -12.80
N THR A 475 -40.90 -22.53 -13.04
CA THR A 475 -39.60 -23.16 -12.80
C THR A 475 -38.76 -23.11 -14.07
N TYR A 476 -37.54 -22.60 -13.93
CA TYR A 476 -36.55 -22.53 -15.00
C TYR A 476 -35.30 -23.32 -14.62
N GLY A 477 -34.73 -24.03 -15.60
CA GLY A 477 -33.42 -24.67 -15.48
C GLY A 477 -32.32 -23.76 -15.99
N PHE A 478 -31.27 -23.57 -15.19
CA PHE A 478 -30.12 -22.71 -15.50
C PHE A 478 -28.83 -23.53 -15.55
N SER A 479 -28.01 -23.25 -16.56
CA SER A 479 -26.62 -23.72 -16.64
C SER A 479 -25.73 -22.64 -17.24
N VAL A 480 -24.43 -22.72 -16.97
CA VAL A 480 -23.44 -21.75 -17.44
C VAL A 480 -22.31 -22.50 -18.17
N ARG A 481 -21.84 -21.95 -19.29
CA ARG A 481 -20.61 -22.40 -19.97
C ARG A 481 -19.60 -21.27 -19.99
N ALA A 482 -18.32 -21.59 -19.83
CA ALA A 482 -17.24 -20.63 -20.00
C ALA A 482 -16.76 -20.62 -21.45
N ARG A 483 -16.23 -19.47 -21.87
CA ARG A 483 -15.55 -19.29 -23.15
C ARG A 483 -14.24 -18.56 -22.92
N ASP A 484 -13.15 -19.10 -23.46
CA ASP A 484 -11.84 -18.44 -23.44
C ASP A 484 -11.70 -17.37 -24.54
N PHE A 485 -10.52 -16.76 -24.60
CA PHE A 485 -10.16 -15.76 -25.62
C PHE A 485 -9.97 -16.34 -27.03
N SER A 486 -9.80 -17.65 -27.15
CA SER A 486 -9.66 -18.38 -28.42
C SER A 486 -11.02 -18.80 -28.99
N GLY A 487 -12.09 -18.66 -28.19
CA GLY A 487 -13.45 -19.02 -28.54
C GLY A 487 -13.83 -20.46 -28.21
N ASN A 488 -12.98 -21.24 -27.53
CA ASN A 488 -13.38 -22.59 -27.11
C ASN A 488 -14.42 -22.50 -25.98
N ILE A 489 -15.38 -23.41 -25.98
CA ILE A 489 -16.52 -23.39 -25.06
C ILE A 489 -16.48 -24.63 -24.18
N SER A 490 -16.55 -24.44 -22.86
CA SER A 490 -16.51 -25.54 -21.91
C SER A 490 -17.79 -26.39 -21.90
N ALA A 491 -17.70 -27.55 -21.24
CA ALA A 491 -18.88 -28.29 -20.82
C ALA A 491 -19.77 -27.42 -19.90
N PRO A 492 -21.10 -27.65 -19.87
CA PRO A 492 -21.97 -26.91 -18.96
C PRO A 492 -21.63 -27.20 -17.50
N SER A 493 -21.87 -26.21 -16.65
CA SER A 493 -21.90 -26.38 -15.20
C SER A 493 -22.95 -27.42 -14.77
N ASN A 494 -23.02 -27.70 -13.47
CA ASN A 494 -24.23 -28.32 -12.91
C ASN A 494 -25.46 -27.48 -13.28
N GLN A 495 -26.58 -28.14 -13.57
CA GLN A 495 -27.85 -27.46 -13.76
C GLN A 495 -28.49 -27.18 -12.41
N VAL A 496 -29.00 -25.97 -12.22
CA VAL A 496 -29.86 -25.62 -11.08
C VAL A 496 -31.24 -25.28 -11.58
N ASN A 497 -32.27 -25.70 -10.85
CA ASN A 497 -33.64 -25.27 -11.11
C ASN A 497 -34.02 -24.23 -10.07
N ALA A 498 -34.58 -23.11 -10.52
CA ALA A 498 -35.19 -22.11 -9.64
C ALA A 498 -36.61 -21.82 -10.09
N THR A 499 -37.51 -21.77 -9.12
CA THR A 499 -38.89 -21.33 -9.31
C THR A 499 -38.96 -19.87 -8.89
N THR A 500 -39.47 -19.01 -9.78
CA THR A 500 -39.84 -17.64 -9.38
C THR A 500 -40.93 -17.72 -8.32
N ILE A 501 -40.81 -16.93 -7.24
CA ILE A 501 -41.70 -17.03 -6.08
C ILE A 501 -42.60 -15.80 -5.96
N ILE A 502 -43.66 -15.94 -5.16
CA ILE A 502 -44.34 -14.78 -4.58
C ILE A 502 -43.49 -14.33 -3.38
N SER A 503 -42.93 -13.11 -3.38
CA SER A 503 -41.98 -12.66 -2.35
C SER A 503 -42.60 -11.72 -1.31
N GLY A 504 -42.21 -11.88 -0.03
CA GLY A 504 -42.66 -11.13 1.16
C GLY A 504 -41.96 -11.54 2.49
N PHE A 505 -41.84 -10.67 3.50
CA PHE A 505 -41.29 -11.00 4.84
C PHE A 505 -42.30 -11.73 5.71
N SER A 506 -41.91 -12.85 6.32
CA SER A 506 -42.72 -13.48 7.37
C SER A 506 -42.76 -12.59 8.61
N PHE A 507 -43.94 -12.18 9.08
CA PHE A 507 -44.09 -11.39 10.31
C PHE A 507 -44.85 -12.17 11.40
N LYS A 508 -44.54 -11.84 12.65
CA LYS A 508 -45.30 -12.20 13.86
C LYS A 508 -45.67 -10.90 14.58
N TYR A 509 -46.94 -10.69 14.84
CA TYR A 509 -47.46 -9.55 15.59
C TYR A 509 -47.84 -10.01 17.00
N VAL A 510 -47.35 -9.32 18.04
CA VAL A 510 -47.57 -9.66 19.44
C VAL A 510 -47.97 -8.38 20.19
N GLU A 511 -49.03 -8.42 20.99
CA GLU A 511 -49.51 -7.30 21.80
C GLU A 511 -49.32 -7.57 23.30
N GLY A 512 -49.04 -6.53 24.09
CA GLY A 512 -48.89 -6.62 25.55
C GLY A 512 -48.33 -5.35 26.20
N THR A 513 -48.22 -5.34 27.53
CA THR A 513 -47.61 -4.26 28.32
C THR A 513 -46.37 -4.79 29.03
N TRP A 514 -45.20 -4.18 28.82
CA TRP A 514 -43.93 -4.72 29.32
C TRP A 514 -43.07 -3.64 29.97
N ASN A 515 -42.46 -3.97 31.12
CA ASN A 515 -41.51 -3.09 31.83
C ASN A 515 -40.04 -3.49 31.59
N ASN A 516 -39.78 -4.56 30.82
CA ASN A 516 -38.48 -5.01 30.31
C ASN A 516 -38.69 -5.73 28.97
N LEU A 517 -37.66 -5.80 28.12
CA LEU A 517 -37.76 -6.41 26.78
C LEU A 517 -38.15 -7.91 26.89
N PRO A 518 -39.32 -8.32 26.40
CA PRO A 518 -39.77 -9.70 26.55
C PRO A 518 -39.06 -10.62 25.55
N ASN A 519 -38.94 -11.90 25.92
CA ASN A 519 -38.41 -12.90 25.03
C ASN A 519 -39.47 -13.32 23.99
N PHE A 520 -39.48 -12.64 22.85
CA PHE A 520 -40.42 -12.84 21.75
C PHE A 520 -40.38 -14.24 21.10
N THR A 521 -39.37 -15.06 21.39
CA THR A 521 -39.35 -16.47 20.93
C THR A 521 -40.30 -17.36 21.73
N THR A 522 -40.70 -16.91 22.92
CA THR A 522 -41.59 -17.66 23.83
C THR A 522 -43.01 -17.11 23.88
N THR A 523 -43.28 -15.98 23.22
CA THR A 523 -44.59 -15.33 23.23
C THR A 523 -45.48 -15.84 22.10
N THR A 524 -46.76 -16.11 22.40
CA THR A 524 -47.75 -16.52 21.39
C THR A 524 -48.20 -15.31 20.57
N PRO A 525 -48.05 -15.30 19.23
CA PRO A 525 -48.43 -14.16 18.39
C PRO A 525 -49.93 -13.99 18.22
N VAL A 526 -50.38 -12.74 18.14
CA VAL A 526 -51.75 -12.33 17.78
C VAL A 526 -52.02 -12.51 16.29
N LYS A 527 -51.00 -12.34 15.43
CA LYS A 527 -51.11 -12.59 13.99
C LYS A 527 -49.77 -13.04 13.40
N THR A 528 -49.83 -13.91 12.39
CA THR A 528 -48.66 -14.28 11.58
C THR A 528 -49.01 -14.20 10.09
N GLY A 529 -48.04 -13.88 9.23
CA GLY A 529 -48.24 -13.81 7.78
C GLY A 529 -46.96 -13.50 7.02
N TYR A 530 -47.09 -13.19 5.73
CA TYR A 530 -46.01 -12.72 4.85
C TYR A 530 -46.41 -11.36 4.25
N THR A 531 -45.50 -10.40 4.11
CA THR A 531 -45.81 -9.07 3.53
C THR A 531 -46.06 -9.10 2.04
#